data_AF-A0A2V9JBL7-F1
#
_entry.id   AF-A0A2V9JBL7-F1
#
_cell.length_a   1.000
_cell.length_b   1.000
_cell.length_c   1.000
_cell.angle_alpha   90.00
_cell.angle_beta   90.00
_cell.angle_gamma   90.00
#
_symmetry.space_group_name_H-M   'P 1'
#
loop_
_entity.id
_entity.type
_entity.pdbx_description
1 polymer ?
#
loop_
_entity_poly.entity_id
_entity_poly.type
_entity_poly.pdbx_seq_one_letter_code
_entity_poly.pdbx_strand_id
1 'polypeptide(L)'
;MLQVLKTEFAREAATLVMLGAVATAVGRGGAQWLAAFMIAFGVWDVSFYAFLRVLLHWPQSLLTWDLLFLIPVPWAGPVLAPVLVSASMVAVGFVILGRNWAGRPVRFGGLHWLGVLAGALILILAFAWDYRNIAAGGMPNPFNWPLFALGEVASLGTFAHAVLAGGFGSIDRKTTP
;
A
#
# COMPACT_ATOMS: atom_id res chain seq x y z
N MET A 1 -16.71 19.23 -16.44
CA MET A 1 -16.23 17.84 -16.29
C MET A 1 -14.72 17.72 -16.49
N LEU A 2 -14.16 18.11 -17.65
CA LEU A 2 -12.71 18.00 -17.91
C LEU A 2 -11.82 18.77 -16.91
N GLN A 3 -12.25 19.96 -16.45
CA GLN A 3 -11.50 20.74 -15.46
C GLN A 3 -11.44 20.04 -14.10
N VAL A 4 -12.57 19.51 -13.61
CA VAL A 4 -12.64 18.76 -12.34
C VAL A 4 -11.71 17.55 -12.37
N LEU A 5 -11.75 16.76 -13.45
CA LEU A 5 -10.90 15.58 -13.58
C LEU A 5 -9.40 15.92 -13.57
N LYS A 6 -9.00 17.01 -14.25
CA LYS A 6 -7.61 17.49 -14.23
C LYS A 6 -7.19 17.94 -12.83
N THR A 7 -8.08 18.62 -12.11
CA THR A 7 -7.82 19.05 -10.72
C THR A 7 -7.64 17.85 -9.80
N GLU A 8 -8.51 16.84 -9.87
CA GLU A 8 -8.39 15.64 -9.04
C GLU A 8 -7.12 14.86 -9.36
N PHE A 9 -6.79 14.68 -10.64
CA PHE A 9 -5.54 14.06 -11.04
C PHE A 9 -4.31 14.81 -10.49
N ALA A 10 -4.30 16.14 -10.59
CA ALA A 10 -3.22 16.97 -10.05
C ALA A 10 -3.13 16.88 -8.52
N ARG A 11 -4.27 16.85 -7.82
CA ARG A 11 -4.35 16.70 -6.35
C ARG A 11 -3.78 15.36 -5.89
N GLU A 12 -4.13 14.27 -6.56
CA GLU A 12 -3.59 12.94 -6.27
C GLU A 12 -2.09 12.88 -6.52
N ALA A 13 -1.62 13.37 -7.67
CA ALA A 13 -0.20 13.45 -7.97
C ALA A 13 0.56 14.28 -6.92
N ALA A 14 0.02 15.44 -6.53
CA ALA A 14 0.60 16.28 -5.49
C ALA A 14 0.65 15.56 -4.13
N THR A 15 -0.37 14.77 -3.79
CA THR A 15 -0.40 13.98 -2.55
C THR A 15 0.70 12.93 -2.54
N LEU A 16 0.87 12.18 -3.64
CA LEU A 16 1.95 11.18 -3.76
C LEU A 16 3.33 11.82 -3.66
N VAL A 17 3.53 12.97 -4.33
CA VAL A 17 4.77 13.75 -4.24
C VAL A 17 5.03 14.23 -2.81
N MET A 18 4.01 14.75 -2.13
CA MET A 18 4.12 15.20 -0.74
C MET A 18 4.49 14.06 0.20
N LEU A 19 3.83 12.90 0.10
CA LEU A 19 4.14 11.72 0.91
C LEU A 19 5.56 11.22 0.64
N GLY A 20 5.99 11.21 -0.62
CA GLY A 20 7.37 10.89 -1.01
C GLY A 20 8.39 11.89 -0.47
N ALA A 21 8.04 13.18 -0.42
CA ALA A 21 8.87 14.22 0.17
C ALA A 21 9.01 14.03 1.70
N VAL A 22 7.92 13.72 2.40
CA VAL A 22 7.95 13.39 3.84
C VAL A 22 8.86 12.19 4.10
N ALA A 23 8.70 11.12 3.31
CA ALA A 23 9.56 9.94 3.42
C ALA A 23 11.04 10.26 3.16
N THR A 24 11.34 11.14 2.21
CA THR A 24 12.69 11.64 1.92
C THR A 24 13.26 12.47 3.06
N ALA A 25 12.45 13.31 3.70
CA ALA A 25 12.88 14.15 4.80
C ALA A 25 13.27 13.35 6.06
N VAL A 26 12.61 12.22 6.32
CA VAL A 26 12.83 11.43 7.55
C VAL A 26 13.70 10.19 7.33
N GLY A 27 13.72 9.62 6.12
CA GLY A 27 14.43 8.38 5.82
C GLY A 27 15.92 8.59 5.62
N ARG A 28 16.77 7.81 6.30
CA ARG A 28 18.23 7.85 6.12
C ARG A 28 18.78 6.80 5.14
N GLY A 29 17.90 6.11 4.41
CA GLY A 29 18.24 5.08 3.43
C GLY A 29 16.98 4.43 2.87
N GLY A 30 17.13 3.61 1.82
CA GLY A 30 15.98 3.09 1.04
C GLY A 30 14.93 2.33 1.87
N ALA A 31 15.36 1.49 2.83
CA ALA A 31 14.43 0.75 3.69
C ALA A 31 13.66 1.66 4.66
N GLN A 32 14.33 2.66 5.24
CA GLN A 32 13.68 3.63 6.13
C GLN A 32 12.75 4.55 5.35
N TRP A 33 13.16 4.96 4.14
CA TRP A 33 12.33 5.73 3.22
C TRP A 33 11.04 4.99 2.87
N LEU A 34 11.16 3.72 2.44
CA LEU A 34 10.01 2.89 2.09
C LEU A 34 9.07 2.73 3.28
N ALA A 35 9.61 2.44 4.46
CA ALA A 35 8.80 2.28 5.66
C ALA A 35 8.08 3.58 6.05
N ALA A 36 8.76 4.73 5.98
CA ALA A 36 8.16 6.02 6.25
C ALA A 36 7.06 6.35 5.25
N PHE A 37 7.28 6.09 3.96
CA PHE A 37 6.25 6.25 2.93
C PHE A 37 5.03 5.36 3.21
N MET A 38 5.24 4.07 3.51
CA MET A 38 4.15 3.13 3.78
C MET A 38 3.32 3.53 5.00
N ILE A 39 3.97 3.95 6.08
CA ILE A 39 3.28 4.44 7.28
C ILE A 39 2.51 5.73 6.95
N ALA A 40 3.15 6.73 6.34
CA ALA A 40 2.51 8.00 6.03
C ALA A 40 1.32 7.83 5.08
N PHE A 41 1.48 7.03 4.02
CA PHE A 41 0.42 6.73 3.06
C PHE A 41 -0.76 6.03 3.73
N GLY A 42 -0.51 4.93 4.45
CA GLY A 42 -1.60 4.16 5.07
C GLY A 42 -2.30 4.92 6.20
N VAL A 43 -1.57 5.72 6.98
CA VAL A 43 -2.19 6.60 8.00
C VAL A 43 -3.04 7.68 7.34
N TRP A 44 -2.54 8.32 6.28
CA TRP A 44 -3.29 9.33 5.53
C TRP A 44 -4.60 8.74 4.96
N ASP A 45 -4.52 7.57 4.34
CA ASP A 45 -5.67 6.91 3.70
C ASP A 45 -6.73 6.47 4.72
N VAL A 46 -6.33 5.84 5.84
CA VAL A 46 -7.28 5.50 6.91
C VAL A 46 -7.89 6.76 7.55
N SER A 47 -7.07 7.80 7.74
CA SER A 47 -7.55 9.08 8.29
C SER A 47 -8.57 9.73 7.37
N PHE A 48 -8.37 9.66 6.05
CA PHE A 48 -9.31 10.18 5.06
C PHE A 48 -10.72 9.59 5.28
N TYR A 49 -10.85 8.26 5.31
CA TYR A 49 -12.15 7.63 5.57
C TYR A 49 -12.71 7.91 6.97
N ALA A 50 -11.85 7.97 8.00
CA ALA A 50 -12.28 8.29 9.36
C ALA A 50 -12.89 9.70 9.43
N PHE A 51 -12.23 10.70 8.84
CA PHE A 51 -12.75 12.07 8.80
C PHE A 51 -14.00 12.20 7.94
N LEU A 52 -14.10 11.50 6.80
CA LEU A 52 -15.34 11.46 6.02
C LEU A 52 -16.50 10.87 6.85
N ARG A 53 -16.24 9.83 7.65
CA ARG A 53 -17.28 9.21 8.47
C ARG A 53 -17.77 10.14 9.57
N VAL A 54 -16.87 10.92 10.17
CA VAL A 54 -17.20 11.89 11.22
C VAL A 54 -17.92 13.11 10.65
N LEU A 55 -17.44 13.66 9.53
CA LEU A 55 -17.92 14.94 9.01
C LEU A 55 -19.12 14.80 8.07
N LEU A 56 -19.17 13.73 7.29
CA LEU A 56 -20.16 13.53 6.21
C LEU A 56 -21.03 12.28 6.41
N HIS A 57 -20.84 11.54 7.50
CA HIS A 57 -21.51 10.26 7.75
C HIS A 57 -21.34 9.23 6.61
N TRP A 58 -20.26 9.36 5.84
CA TRP A 58 -19.89 8.47 4.74
C TRP A 58 -18.50 7.86 5.01
N PRO A 59 -18.23 6.58 4.70
CA PRO A 59 -19.11 5.62 4.04
C PRO A 59 -20.19 5.09 4.98
N GLN A 60 -21.32 4.62 4.44
CA GLN A 60 -22.39 4.03 5.25
C GLN A 60 -21.96 2.70 5.88
N SER A 61 -21.18 1.90 5.15
CA SER A 61 -20.54 0.67 5.60
C SER A 61 -19.14 0.54 4.99
N LEU A 62 -18.31 -0.37 5.50
CA LEU A 62 -17.00 -0.64 4.89
C LEU A 62 -17.12 -1.26 3.47
N LEU A 63 -18.30 -1.73 3.08
CA LEU A 63 -18.55 -2.26 1.72
C LEU A 63 -19.11 -1.20 0.76
N THR A 64 -19.29 0.05 1.21
CA THR A 64 -19.61 1.15 0.32
C THR A 64 -18.50 1.34 -0.71
N TRP A 65 -18.87 1.51 -1.97
CA TRP A 65 -17.93 1.75 -3.06
C TRP A 65 -17.32 3.15 -3.00
N ASP A 66 -16.05 3.22 -3.36
CA ASP A 66 -15.31 4.45 -3.55
C ASP A 66 -14.49 4.43 -4.85
N LEU A 67 -14.11 5.62 -5.31
CA LEU A 67 -13.12 5.84 -6.35
C LEU A 67 -11.83 6.34 -5.67
N LEU A 68 -10.90 5.42 -5.46
CA LEU A 68 -9.74 5.61 -4.59
C LEU A 68 -8.71 6.56 -5.20
N PHE A 69 -8.38 6.33 -6.47
CA PHE A 69 -7.37 7.04 -7.24
C PHE A 69 -7.73 7.04 -8.72
N LEU A 70 -7.24 8.03 -9.44
CA LEU A 70 -7.33 8.18 -10.89
C LEU A 70 -6.01 7.80 -11.60
N ILE A 71 -4.90 7.72 -10.86
CA ILE A 71 -3.57 7.44 -11.40
C ILE A 71 -3.25 5.94 -11.29
N PRO A 72 -2.78 5.26 -12.37
CA PRO A 72 -2.70 5.73 -13.76
C PRO A 72 -4.04 5.61 -14.51
N VAL A 73 -4.99 4.86 -13.94
CA VAL A 73 -6.37 4.67 -14.39
C VAL A 73 -7.29 4.73 -13.16
N PRO A 74 -8.61 4.87 -13.32
CA PRO A 74 -9.56 4.79 -12.21
C PRO A 74 -9.43 3.48 -11.41
N TRP A 75 -9.17 3.61 -10.11
CA TRP A 75 -9.12 2.53 -9.13
C TRP A 75 -10.38 2.64 -8.28
N ALA A 76 -11.21 1.60 -8.31
CA ALA A 76 -12.44 1.59 -7.54
C ALA A 76 -12.58 0.30 -6.76
N GLY A 77 -13.22 0.40 -5.60
CA GLY A 77 -13.46 -0.73 -4.74
C GLY A 77 -14.27 -0.35 -3.51
N PRO A 78 -14.72 -1.34 -2.73
CA PRO A 78 -15.30 -1.10 -1.43
C PRO A 78 -14.25 -0.53 -0.47
N VAL A 79 -14.61 0.44 0.38
CA VAL A 79 -13.70 1.11 1.35
C VAL A 79 -12.89 0.14 2.21
N LEU A 80 -13.41 -1.06 2.48
CA LEU A 80 -12.69 -2.11 3.18
C LEU A 80 -11.37 -2.48 2.51
N ALA A 81 -11.33 -2.54 1.17
CA ALA A 81 -10.14 -2.97 0.43
C ALA A 81 -8.94 -2.01 0.62
N PRO A 82 -9.04 -0.67 0.39
CA PRO A 82 -7.94 0.24 0.69
C PRO A 82 -7.60 0.29 2.17
N VAL A 83 -8.58 0.23 3.08
CA VAL A 83 -8.31 0.21 4.53
C VAL A 83 -7.46 -1.00 4.93
N LEU A 84 -7.71 -2.18 4.35
CA LEU A 84 -6.90 -3.37 4.59
C LEU A 84 -5.47 -3.19 4.06
N VAL A 85 -5.29 -2.71 2.83
CA VAL A 85 -3.96 -2.42 2.25
C VAL A 85 -3.22 -1.39 3.11
N SER A 86 -3.90 -0.34 3.55
CA SER A 86 -3.34 0.71 4.41
C SER A 86 -2.91 0.17 5.77
N ALA A 87 -3.73 -0.69 6.41
CA ALA A 87 -3.35 -1.35 7.65
C ALA A 87 -2.10 -2.24 7.47
N SER A 88 -2.04 -3.01 6.39
CA SER A 88 -0.89 -3.83 6.02
C SER A 88 0.36 -2.99 5.77
N MET A 89 0.24 -1.88 5.03
CA MET A 89 1.33 -0.96 4.76
C MET A 89 1.90 -0.37 6.05
N VAL A 90 1.03 0.10 6.96
CA VAL A 90 1.43 0.64 8.26
C VAL A 90 2.14 -0.42 9.09
N ALA A 91 1.58 -1.64 9.19
CA ALA A 91 2.19 -2.74 9.94
C ALA A 91 3.58 -3.12 9.38
N VAL A 92 3.69 -3.29 8.06
CA VAL A 92 4.96 -3.61 7.39
C VAL A 92 5.99 -2.50 7.60
N GLY A 93 5.58 -1.24 7.47
CA GLY A 93 6.46 -0.09 7.72
C GLY A 93 7.01 -0.07 9.15
N PHE A 94 6.17 -0.30 10.16
CA PHE A 94 6.64 -0.40 11.55
C PHE A 94 7.58 -1.58 11.77
N VAL A 95 7.33 -2.73 11.16
CA VAL A 95 8.25 -3.89 11.22
C VAL A 95 9.60 -3.54 10.60
N ILE A 96 9.63 -2.91 9.43
CA ILE A 96 10.88 -2.50 8.77
C ILE A 96 11.66 -1.50 9.63
N LEU A 97 11.00 -0.49 10.20
CA LEU A 97 11.67 0.48 11.08
C LEU A 97 12.20 -0.17 12.36
N GLY A 98 11.37 -0.95 13.06
CA GLY A 98 11.76 -1.63 14.29
C GLY A 98 12.94 -2.59 14.08
N ARG A 99 12.95 -3.33 12.96
CA ARG A 99 14.06 -4.20 12.57
C ARG A 99 15.35 -3.42 12.26
N ASN A 100 15.23 -2.28 11.58
CA ASN A 100 16.38 -1.40 11.34
C ASN A 100 16.95 -0.85 12.65
N TRP A 101 16.11 -0.39 13.57
CA TRP A 101 16.55 0.12 14.88
C TRP A 101 17.19 -0.95 15.77
N ALA A 102 16.69 -2.18 15.70
CA ALA A 102 17.27 -3.33 16.40
C ALA A 102 18.57 -3.86 15.77
N GLY A 103 19.13 -3.19 14.74
CA GLY A 103 20.33 -3.64 14.04
C GLY A 103 20.16 -4.93 13.23
N ARG A 104 18.92 -5.34 12.95
CA ARG A 104 18.55 -6.57 12.22
C ARG A 104 17.70 -6.24 10.99
N PRO A 105 18.22 -5.44 10.04
CA PRO A 105 17.42 -4.95 8.90
C PRO A 105 16.85 -6.09 8.07
N VAL A 106 15.64 -5.92 7.56
CA VAL A 106 15.00 -6.89 6.65
C VAL A 106 15.79 -6.93 5.34
N ARG A 107 16.27 -8.12 4.97
CA ARG A 107 17.08 -8.32 3.76
C ARG A 107 16.22 -8.86 2.63
N PHE A 108 15.94 -8.01 1.65
CA PHE A 108 15.29 -8.41 0.41
C PHE A 108 16.32 -8.91 -0.60
N GLY A 109 16.17 -10.16 -1.04
CA GLY A 109 16.84 -10.68 -2.22
C GLY A 109 15.98 -10.42 -3.47
N GLY A 110 16.51 -10.75 -4.65
CA GLY A 110 15.79 -10.54 -5.92
C GLY A 110 14.41 -11.21 -5.97
N LEU A 111 14.29 -12.45 -5.46
CA LEU A 111 13.02 -13.16 -5.39
C LEU A 111 12.01 -12.52 -4.43
N HIS A 112 12.48 -11.96 -3.30
CA HIS A 112 11.60 -11.24 -2.37
C HIS A 112 11.06 -9.95 -3.01
N TRP A 113 11.92 -9.21 -3.71
CA TRP A 113 11.49 -8.04 -4.48
C TRP A 113 10.49 -8.41 -5.57
N LEU A 114 10.77 -9.47 -6.34
CA LEU A 114 9.86 -9.95 -7.38
C LEU A 114 8.49 -10.33 -6.79
N GLY A 115 8.45 -11.06 -5.68
CA GLY A 115 7.19 -11.48 -5.04
C GLY A 115 6.37 -10.31 -4.51
N VAL A 116 7.01 -9.34 -3.85
CA VAL A 116 6.31 -8.13 -3.36
C VAL A 116 5.80 -7.27 -4.52
N LEU A 117 6.61 -7.06 -5.56
CA LEU A 117 6.20 -6.27 -6.73
C LEU A 117 5.10 -6.97 -7.53
N ALA A 118 5.15 -8.30 -7.65
CA ALA A 118 4.09 -9.08 -8.29
C ALA A 118 2.78 -9.00 -7.49
N GLY A 119 2.85 -9.15 -6.17
CA GLY A 119 1.68 -9.01 -5.29
C GLY A 119 1.07 -7.61 -5.34
N ALA A 120 1.90 -6.57 -5.32
CA ALA A 120 1.47 -5.18 -5.50
C ALA A 120 0.82 -4.94 -6.86
N LEU A 121 1.38 -5.50 -7.94
CA LEU A 121 0.76 -5.42 -9.27
C LEU A 121 -0.61 -6.12 -9.30
N ILE A 122 -0.74 -7.29 -8.66
CA ILE A 122 -2.02 -8.01 -8.56
C ILE A 122 -3.06 -7.17 -7.79
N LEU A 123 -2.66 -6.50 -6.70
CA LEU A 123 -3.54 -5.57 -5.97
C LEU A 123 -4.00 -4.41 -6.88
N ILE A 124 -3.08 -3.79 -7.61
CA ILE A 124 -3.41 -2.73 -8.57
C ILE A 124 -4.40 -3.24 -9.62
N LEU A 125 -4.20 -4.45 -10.15
CA LEU A 125 -5.10 -5.06 -11.11
C LEU A 125 -6.49 -5.36 -10.52
N ALA A 126 -6.58 -5.69 -9.22
CA ALA A 126 -7.87 -5.87 -8.55
C ALA A 126 -8.66 -4.56 -8.46
N PHE A 127 -8.01 -3.45 -8.10
CA PHE A 127 -8.64 -2.13 -8.05
C PHE A 127 -8.96 -1.56 -9.44
N ALA A 128 -8.10 -1.82 -10.41
CA ALA A 128 -8.27 -1.36 -11.78
C ALA A 128 -9.14 -2.30 -12.63
N TRP A 129 -9.64 -3.41 -12.08
CA TRP A 129 -10.29 -4.46 -12.88
C TRP A 129 -11.46 -3.92 -13.73
N ASP A 130 -12.26 -3.01 -13.16
CA ASP A 130 -13.46 -2.46 -13.78
C ASP A 130 -13.24 -1.05 -14.39
N TYR A 131 -11.98 -0.62 -14.57
CA TYR A 131 -11.68 0.78 -14.95
C TYR A 131 -12.36 1.24 -16.24
N ARG A 132 -12.55 0.33 -17.22
CA ARG A 132 -13.18 0.66 -18.51
C ARG A 132 -14.66 0.98 -18.37
N ASN A 133 -15.36 0.20 -17.55
CA ASN A 133 -16.78 0.40 -17.26
C ASN A 133 -16.97 1.71 -16.48
N ILE A 134 -16.15 1.95 -15.48
CA ILE A 134 -16.17 3.18 -14.66
C ILE A 134 -15.85 4.40 -15.54
N ALA A 135 -14.83 4.31 -16.40
CA ALA A 135 -14.46 5.40 -17.30
C ALA A 135 -15.56 5.71 -18.34
N ALA A 136 -16.41 4.74 -18.67
CA ALA A 136 -17.58 4.93 -19.53
C ALA A 136 -18.81 5.50 -18.77
N GLY A 137 -18.70 5.72 -17.45
CA GLY A 137 -19.80 6.17 -16.60
C GLY A 137 -20.76 5.07 -16.16
N GLY A 138 -20.37 3.80 -16.31
CA GLY A 138 -21.14 2.65 -15.85
C GLY A 138 -21.14 2.51 -14.32
N MET A 139 -22.14 1.81 -13.79
CA MET A 139 -22.19 1.46 -12.37
C MET A 139 -21.13 0.40 -12.06
N PRO A 140 -20.45 0.44 -10.89
CA PRO A 140 -19.39 -0.51 -10.56
C PRO A 140 -19.88 -1.97 -10.59
N ASN A 141 -19.14 -2.83 -11.30
CA ASN A 141 -19.32 -4.28 -11.21
C ASN A 141 -18.81 -4.81 -9.85
N PRO A 142 -19.22 -6.01 -9.42
CA PRO A 142 -18.73 -6.59 -8.17
C PRO A 142 -17.19 -6.62 -8.07
N PHE A 143 -16.66 -6.22 -6.92
CA PHE A 143 -15.21 -6.15 -6.69
C PHE A 143 -14.57 -7.53 -6.72
N ASN A 144 -13.40 -7.64 -7.35
CA ASN A 144 -12.69 -8.91 -7.52
C ASN A 144 -11.90 -9.29 -6.25
N TRP A 145 -12.64 -9.66 -5.20
CA TRP A 145 -12.09 -10.08 -3.91
C TRP A 145 -11.04 -11.20 -3.98
N PRO A 146 -11.21 -12.26 -4.82
CA PRO A 146 -10.18 -13.29 -4.95
C PRO A 146 -8.85 -12.73 -5.47
N LEU A 147 -8.89 -11.84 -6.47
CA LEU A 147 -7.69 -11.23 -7.03
C LEU A 147 -7.02 -10.29 -6.00
N PHE A 148 -7.83 -9.51 -5.27
CA PHE A 148 -7.35 -8.68 -4.16
C PHE A 148 -6.64 -9.53 -3.09
N ALA A 149 -7.30 -10.59 -2.61
CA ALA A 149 -6.75 -11.46 -1.57
C ALA A 149 -5.46 -12.14 -2.04
N LEU A 150 -5.38 -12.56 -3.30
CA LEU A 150 -4.17 -13.13 -3.88
C LEU A 150 -3.00 -12.13 -3.81
N GLY A 151 -3.22 -10.88 -4.23
CA GLY A 151 -2.19 -9.85 -4.23
C GLY A 151 -1.73 -9.49 -2.80
N GLU A 152 -2.69 -9.36 -1.88
CA GLU A 152 -2.43 -9.05 -0.47
C GLU A 152 -1.63 -10.16 0.21
N VAL A 153 -2.09 -11.42 0.09
CA VAL A 153 -1.43 -12.59 0.70
C VAL A 153 -0.06 -12.83 0.08
N ALA A 154 0.10 -12.68 -1.25
CA ALA A 154 1.39 -12.84 -1.90
C ALA A 154 2.41 -11.80 -1.41
N SER A 155 1.97 -10.53 -1.28
CA SER A 155 2.82 -9.44 -0.80
C SER A 155 3.25 -9.65 0.66
N LEU A 156 2.28 -9.90 1.54
CA LEU A 156 2.52 -10.11 2.97
C LEU A 156 3.29 -11.40 3.24
N GLY A 157 2.96 -12.49 2.53
CA GLY A 157 3.65 -13.77 2.65
C GLY A 157 5.12 -13.67 2.23
N THR A 158 5.40 -12.99 1.13
CA THR A 158 6.79 -12.74 0.68
C THR A 158 7.55 -11.88 1.68
N PHE A 159 6.90 -10.84 2.23
CA PHE A 159 7.50 -10.00 3.28
C PHE A 159 7.79 -10.80 4.55
N ALA A 160 6.81 -11.57 5.04
CA ALA A 160 6.96 -12.39 6.24
C ALA A 160 8.09 -13.41 6.07
N HIS A 161 8.17 -14.05 4.90
CA HIS A 161 9.27 -14.95 4.57
C HIS A 161 10.63 -14.24 4.66
N ALA A 162 10.77 -13.04 4.10
CA ALA A 162 12.01 -12.26 4.17
C ALA A 162 12.39 -11.88 5.62
N VAL A 163 11.41 -11.53 6.44
CA VAL A 163 11.60 -11.19 7.86
C VAL A 163 12.05 -12.41 8.69
N LEU A 164 11.51 -13.60 8.40
CA LEU A 164 11.84 -14.85 9.07
C LEU A 164 13.18 -15.42 8.61
N ALA A 165 13.44 -15.45 7.30
CA ALA A 165 14.70 -15.94 6.74
C ALA A 165 15.90 -15.09 7.20
N GLY A 166 15.72 -13.78 7.38
CA GLY A 166 16.75 -12.90 7.93
C GLY A 166 17.07 -13.13 9.43
N GLY A 167 16.22 -13.86 10.16
CA GLY A 167 16.44 -14.20 11.58
C GLY A 167 17.35 -15.40 11.82
N PHE A 168 17.47 -16.31 10.84
CA PHE A 168 18.21 -17.57 10.99
C PHE A 168 19.69 -17.50 10.60
N GLY A 169 20.14 -16.40 9.98
CA GLY A 169 21.51 -16.27 9.45
C GLY A 169 22.55 -15.61 10.38
N SER A 170 22.26 -15.38 11.66
CA SER A 170 23.17 -14.68 12.59
C SER A 170 23.87 -15.59 13.62
N ILE A 171 23.66 -16.90 13.56
CA ILE A 171 24.46 -17.86 14.32
C ILE A 171 25.29 -18.62 13.29
N ASP A 172 26.50 -18.13 13.05
CA ASP A 172 27.71 -18.89 12.67
C ASP A 172 28.63 -18.07 11.76
N ARG A 173 29.94 -18.21 11.97
CA ARG A 173 31.08 -17.41 11.46
C ARG A 173 31.39 -16.12 12.21
N LYS A 174 31.94 -16.27 13.42
CA LYS A 174 33.16 -15.55 13.85
C LYS A 174 33.68 -16.10 15.19
N THR A 175 33.96 -17.39 15.26
CA THR A 175 34.87 -17.95 16.27
C THR A 175 35.50 -19.22 15.72
N THR A 176 36.64 -19.06 15.08
CA THR A 176 37.70 -20.07 15.11
C THR A 176 39.04 -19.33 15.18
N PRO A 177 39.99 -19.93 15.91
CA PRO A 177 40.90 -19.25 16.85
C PRO A 177 42.03 -18.45 16.21
#